data_AF-A0A6C0AYC2-F1
#
_entry.id   AF-A0A6C0AYC2-F1
#
_cell.length_a   1.000
_cell.length_b   1.000
_cell.length_c   1.000
_cell.angle_alpha   90.00
_cell.angle_beta   90.00
_cell.angle_gamma   90.00
#
_symmetry.space_group_name_H-M   'P 1'
#
loop_
_entity.id
_entity.type
_entity.pdbx_description
1 polymer ?
#
loop_
_entity_poly.entity_id
_entity_poly.type
_entity_poly.pdbx_seq_one_letter_code
_entity_poly.pdbx_strand_id
1 'polypeptide(L)'
;MIDHRYFINKFPKIELFYDKILHRKVHADLYILIPSGIKAFAWFTYYKNKNICVFMHLNKYNLITKVEETVLSYDKNLSYGTIIYGTYFKHNNINYFSSEDIYYYKGDDIHNNLVYIDRLQILKKIFDSELKQVAYTNNSTIFGLPYICETLKDAFSKIRLLEYNIRGVLFRDFNKNTEHGLLLNKQEKPPECIFKIKADIQLDIYNLYCKDYKNDFYDLACIPDYKTSVLMNNLFRTIKENINLDLLEESDEEEVFENISEDKYVNLKKIVYMKCVYIKKFKKWKPVEQVKFGEKLLTKKEIFILEKR
;
A
#
# COMPACT_ATOMS: atom_id res chain seq x y z
N MET A 1 10.05 -29.02 14.18
CA MET A 1 10.58 -27.65 14.28
C MET A 1 11.96 -27.62 13.61
N ILE A 2 12.22 -26.59 12.82
CA ILE A 2 13.42 -26.44 12.00
C ILE A 2 14.55 -25.89 12.87
N ASP A 3 15.78 -26.36 12.70
CA ASP A 3 16.93 -25.83 13.42
C ASP A 3 17.48 -24.57 12.73
N HIS A 4 17.19 -23.39 13.29
CA HIS A 4 17.63 -22.11 12.71
C HIS A 4 19.15 -22.02 12.54
N ARG A 5 19.93 -22.56 13.48
CA ARG A 5 21.40 -22.47 13.46
C ARG A 5 21.97 -23.28 12.30
N TYR A 6 21.37 -24.43 12.00
CA TYR A 6 21.76 -25.26 10.86
C TYR A 6 21.72 -24.47 9.55
N PHE A 7 20.61 -23.76 9.27
CA PHE A 7 20.45 -23.03 8.01
C PHE A 7 21.38 -21.83 7.94
N ILE A 8 21.49 -21.05 9.03
CA ILE A 8 22.39 -19.88 9.06
C ILE A 8 23.85 -20.30 8.82
N ASN A 9 24.30 -21.41 9.41
CA ASN A 9 25.67 -21.87 9.26
C ASN A 9 25.99 -22.48 7.88
N LYS A 10 24.98 -23.05 7.20
CA LYS A 10 25.15 -23.65 5.86
C LYS A 10 24.80 -22.71 4.71
N PHE A 11 24.16 -21.57 4.98
CA PHE A 11 23.80 -20.62 3.94
C PHE A 11 25.08 -20.06 3.30
N PRO A 12 25.19 -20.02 1.97
CA PRO A 12 26.37 -19.48 1.32
C PRO A 12 26.53 -17.99 1.65
N LYS A 13 27.78 -17.52 1.65
CA LYS A 13 28.05 -16.09 1.82
C LYS A 13 27.62 -15.36 0.54
N ILE A 14 26.56 -14.56 0.66
CA ILE A 14 26.02 -13.74 -0.41
C ILE A 14 26.21 -12.28 -0.02
N GLU A 15 26.90 -11.52 -0.87
CA GLU A 15 26.98 -10.07 -0.74
C GLU A 15 25.75 -9.42 -1.37
N LEU A 16 24.94 -8.78 -0.54
CA LEU A 16 23.81 -7.99 -0.99
C LEU A 16 24.28 -6.58 -1.31
N PHE A 17 23.93 -6.08 -2.50
CA PHE A 17 24.02 -4.65 -2.76
C PHE A 17 23.05 -3.92 -1.83
N TYR A 18 23.54 -2.90 -1.13
CA TYR A 18 22.64 -2.02 -0.39
C TYR A 18 21.79 -1.26 -1.40
N ASP A 19 20.46 -1.34 -1.26
CA ASP A 19 19.52 -0.50 -2.01
C ASP A 19 19.95 0.97 -1.84
N LYS A 20 20.62 1.53 -2.84
CA LYS A 20 20.98 2.94 -2.84
C LYS A 20 19.68 3.72 -3.00
N ILE A 21 19.23 4.39 -1.94
CA ILE A 21 18.02 5.20 -2.00
C ILE A 21 18.29 6.36 -2.96
N LEU A 22 17.51 6.43 -4.04
CA LEU A 22 17.60 7.49 -5.02
C LEU A 22 16.81 8.71 -4.55
N HIS A 23 17.43 9.89 -4.61
CA HIS A 23 16.77 11.17 -4.32
C HIS A 23 16.20 11.84 -5.58
N ARG A 24 16.57 11.35 -6.77
CA ARG A 24 16.15 11.86 -8.07
C ARG A 24 15.86 10.71 -9.01
N LYS A 25 15.05 10.97 -10.03
CA LYS A 25 14.79 10.02 -11.12
C LYS A 25 16.07 9.85 -11.94
N VAL A 26 16.44 8.61 -12.25
CA VAL A 26 17.60 8.25 -13.06
C VAL A 26 17.11 7.51 -14.30
N HIS A 27 17.86 7.53 -15.39
CA HIS A 27 17.56 6.69 -16.54
C HIS A 27 17.97 5.24 -16.24
N ALA A 28 17.10 4.29 -16.53
CA ALA A 28 17.37 2.86 -16.47
C ALA A 28 16.56 2.16 -17.56
N ASP A 29 17.01 0.98 -17.96
CA ASP A 29 16.30 0.18 -18.97
C ASP A 29 15.02 -0.44 -18.40
N LEU A 30 15.03 -0.79 -17.10
CA LEU A 30 13.93 -1.43 -16.39
C LEU A 30 13.56 -0.68 -15.12
N TYR A 31 12.26 -0.63 -14.88
CA TYR A 31 11.63 -0.11 -13.67
C TYR A 31 10.83 -1.23 -13.01
N ILE A 32 11.25 -1.62 -11.80
CA ILE A 32 10.70 -2.77 -11.09
C ILE A 32 9.94 -2.26 -9.86
N LEU A 33 8.66 -2.59 -9.75
CA LEU A 33 7.84 -2.18 -8.61
C LEU A 33 8.05 -3.15 -7.44
N ILE A 34 8.76 -2.67 -6.41
CA ILE A 34 9.11 -3.46 -5.24
C ILE A 34 7.97 -3.40 -4.22
N PRO A 35 7.35 -4.53 -3.84
CA PRO A 35 6.32 -4.55 -2.81
C PRO A 35 6.83 -4.07 -1.45
N SER A 36 5.93 -3.60 -0.60
CA SER A 36 6.20 -3.35 0.81
C SER A 36 6.15 -4.66 1.58
N GLY A 37 7.32 -5.13 2.03
CA GLY A 37 7.46 -6.36 2.79
C GLY A 37 8.84 -6.52 3.42
N ILE A 38 9.12 -7.74 3.87
CA ILE A 38 10.38 -8.14 4.46
C ILE A 38 11.26 -8.73 3.36
N LYS A 39 12.49 -8.22 3.20
CA LYS A 39 13.46 -8.83 2.27
C LYS A 39 13.84 -10.22 2.79
N ALA A 40 13.90 -11.20 1.90
CA ALA A 40 14.23 -12.57 2.29
C ALA A 40 14.92 -13.32 1.15
N PHE A 41 15.70 -14.34 1.51
CA PHE A 41 16.11 -15.38 0.57
C PHE A 41 15.16 -16.57 0.68
N ALA A 42 14.61 -17.03 -0.44
CA ALA A 42 14.01 -18.35 -0.56
C ALA A 42 15.09 -19.36 -0.92
N TRP A 43 15.39 -20.29 -0.01
CA TRP A 43 16.39 -21.32 -0.20
C TRP A 43 15.75 -22.68 -0.35
N PHE A 44 15.80 -23.23 -1.56
CA PHE A 44 15.42 -24.59 -1.86
C PHE A 44 16.61 -25.50 -1.56
N THR A 45 16.44 -26.39 -0.59
CA THR A 45 17.54 -27.21 -0.06
C THR A 45 17.07 -28.57 0.44
N TYR A 46 18.01 -29.40 0.86
CA TYR A 46 17.76 -30.72 1.44
C TYR A 46 18.04 -30.71 2.94
N TYR A 47 17.05 -31.11 3.74
CA TYR A 47 17.16 -31.16 5.20
C TYR A 47 16.43 -32.39 5.74
N LYS A 48 17.10 -33.15 6.61
CA LYS A 48 16.55 -34.36 7.27
C LYS A 48 15.81 -35.30 6.30
N ASN A 49 16.49 -35.63 5.21
CA ASN A 49 16.01 -36.48 4.14
C ASN A 49 14.80 -35.96 3.34
N LYS A 50 14.54 -34.65 3.37
CA LYS A 50 13.42 -34.01 2.67
C LYS A 50 13.89 -32.81 1.85
N ASN A 51 13.33 -32.68 0.66
CA ASN A 51 13.40 -31.46 -0.13
C ASN A 51 12.47 -30.43 0.51
N ILE A 52 13.03 -29.29 0.90
CA ILE A 52 12.26 -28.19 1.50
C ILE A 52 12.64 -26.84 0.89
N CYS A 53 11.77 -25.85 1.08
CA CYS A 53 12.08 -24.44 0.87
C CYS A 53 11.97 -23.69 2.20
N VAL A 54 13.01 -22.92 2.52
CA VAL A 54 13.03 -22.06 3.71
C VAL A 54 13.24 -20.60 3.32
N PHE A 55 12.51 -19.70 3.96
CA PHE A 55 12.75 -18.27 3.91
C PHE A 55 13.74 -17.85 4.98
N MET A 56 14.81 -17.18 4.56
CA MET A 56 15.80 -16.53 5.41
C MET A 56 15.47 -15.03 5.44
N HIS A 57 14.68 -14.61 6.43
CA HIS A 57 14.20 -13.22 6.54
C HIS A 57 15.31 -12.28 6.99
N LEU A 58 15.44 -11.16 6.28
CA LEU A 58 16.49 -10.18 6.48
C LEU A 58 15.97 -8.97 7.27
N ASN A 59 16.83 -8.41 8.10
CA ASN A 59 16.59 -7.10 8.70
C ASN A 59 17.10 -5.96 7.80
N LYS A 60 16.94 -4.72 8.26
CA LYS A 60 17.45 -3.51 7.58
C LYS A 60 18.97 -3.45 7.39
N TYR A 61 19.72 -4.34 8.04
CA TYR A 61 21.17 -4.47 7.93
C TYR A 61 21.57 -5.69 7.09
N ASN A 62 20.62 -6.27 6.35
CA ASN A 62 20.82 -7.46 5.51
C ASN A 62 21.28 -8.70 6.28
N LEU A 63 21.03 -8.75 7.60
CA LEU A 63 21.32 -9.91 8.43
C LEU A 63 20.09 -10.82 8.53
N ILE A 64 20.32 -12.13 8.45
CA ILE A 64 19.29 -13.15 8.63
C ILE A 64 18.86 -13.14 10.10
N THR A 65 17.56 -12.90 10.32
CA THR A 65 16.98 -12.81 11.67
C THR A 65 15.99 -13.92 11.98
N LYS A 66 15.36 -14.49 10.95
CA LYS A 66 14.36 -15.56 11.09
C LYS A 66 14.48 -16.55 9.94
N VAL A 67 14.32 -17.83 10.25
CA VAL A 67 14.19 -18.92 9.28
C VAL A 67 12.77 -19.48 9.36
N GLU A 68 12.12 -19.66 8.22
CA GLU A 68 10.74 -20.12 8.14
C GLU A 68 10.56 -21.10 6.98
N GLU A 69 10.09 -22.32 7.23
CA GLU A 69 9.69 -23.24 6.16
C GLU A 69 8.34 -22.82 5.59
N THR A 70 8.20 -23.01 4.28
CA THR A 70 6.95 -22.78 3.55
C THR A 70 6.51 -24.03 2.81
N VAL A 71 5.21 -24.15 2.57
CA VAL A 71 4.61 -25.26 1.83
C VAL A 71 4.41 -24.84 0.38
N LEU A 72 5.14 -25.50 -0.52
CA LEU A 72 5.16 -25.23 -1.96
C LEU A 72 5.04 -26.52 -2.77
N SER A 73 4.52 -26.42 -4.00
CA SER A 73 4.59 -27.49 -4.99
C SER A 73 5.67 -27.15 -6.02
N TYR A 74 6.77 -27.90 -6.02
CA TYR A 74 7.92 -27.62 -6.88
C TYR A 74 8.69 -28.90 -7.24
N ASP A 75 9.49 -28.84 -8.31
CA ASP A 75 10.42 -29.89 -8.70
C ASP A 75 11.54 -30.00 -7.67
N LYS A 76 11.70 -31.19 -7.09
CA LYS A 76 12.77 -31.53 -6.14
C LYS A 76 14.17 -31.11 -6.60
N ASN A 77 14.42 -31.02 -7.90
CA ASN A 77 15.71 -30.58 -8.42
C ASN A 77 16.07 -29.14 -8.00
N LEU A 78 15.10 -28.27 -7.68
CA LEU A 78 15.39 -26.95 -7.11
C LEU A 78 16.09 -27.07 -5.74
N SER A 79 15.87 -28.16 -5.01
CA SER A 79 16.52 -28.41 -3.72
C SER A 79 18.01 -28.77 -3.82
N TYR A 80 18.59 -28.83 -5.02
CA TYR A 80 20.05 -28.96 -5.21
C TYR A 80 20.83 -27.67 -4.92
N GLY A 81 20.15 -26.65 -4.40
CA GLY A 81 20.78 -25.40 -3.96
C GLY A 81 20.35 -24.20 -4.79
N THR A 82 19.04 -24.03 -5.02
CA THR A 82 18.50 -22.82 -5.63
C THR A 82 18.22 -21.77 -4.55
N ILE A 83 18.70 -20.52 -4.75
CA ILE A 83 18.53 -19.40 -3.83
C ILE A 83 17.98 -18.20 -4.60
N ILE A 84 16.76 -17.79 -4.26
CA ILE A 84 16.06 -16.65 -4.86
C ILE A 84 15.99 -15.52 -3.84
N TYR A 85 16.31 -14.29 -4.23
CA TYR A 85 16.18 -13.09 -3.42
C TYR A 85 14.92 -12.32 -3.78
N GLY A 86 14.26 -11.72 -2.79
CA GLY A 86 13.04 -10.98 -3.04
C GLY A 86 12.37 -10.40 -1.81
N THR A 87 11.13 -9.96 -2.00
CA THR A 87 10.29 -9.41 -0.93
C THR A 87 9.19 -10.39 -0.55
N TYR A 88 9.18 -10.79 0.73
CA TYR A 88 8.12 -11.56 1.36
C TYR A 88 7.08 -10.61 1.98
N PHE A 89 5.81 -10.75 1.60
CA PHE A 89 4.73 -9.90 2.08
C PHE A 89 3.41 -10.66 2.17
N LYS A 90 2.42 -10.05 2.84
CA LYS A 90 1.09 -10.62 3.01
C LYS A 90 0.06 -9.71 2.35
N HIS A 91 -0.85 -10.31 1.60
CA HIS A 91 -1.96 -9.61 0.96
C HIS A 91 -3.22 -10.49 1.05
N ASN A 92 -4.35 -9.92 1.45
CA ASN A 92 -5.61 -10.64 1.68
C ASN A 92 -5.46 -11.94 2.50
N ASN A 93 -4.63 -11.86 3.56
CA ASN A 93 -4.28 -12.97 4.44
C ASN A 93 -3.49 -14.14 3.80
N ILE A 94 -3.06 -14.01 2.55
CA ILE A 94 -2.22 -14.97 1.83
C ILE A 94 -0.76 -14.46 1.80
N ASN A 95 0.19 -15.39 1.93
CA ASN A 95 1.61 -15.06 1.86
C ASN A 95 2.08 -15.06 0.39
N TYR A 96 2.82 -14.03 0.02
CA TYR A 96 3.42 -13.86 -1.30
C TYR A 96 4.92 -13.64 -1.18
N PHE A 97 5.64 -14.11 -2.19
CA PHE A 97 7.05 -13.83 -2.38
C PHE A 97 7.27 -13.28 -3.79
N SER A 98 7.64 -12.01 -3.85
CA SER A 98 8.03 -11.33 -5.09
C SER A 98 9.52 -11.56 -5.32
N SER A 99 9.85 -12.44 -6.27
CA SER A 99 11.21 -12.81 -6.65
C SER A 99 11.85 -11.71 -7.48
N GLU A 100 12.84 -11.02 -6.91
CA GLU A 100 13.51 -9.87 -7.50
C GLU A 100 14.83 -10.24 -8.17
N ASP A 101 15.50 -11.28 -7.67
CA ASP A 101 16.72 -11.80 -8.26
C ASP A 101 16.96 -13.26 -7.87
N ILE A 102 17.93 -13.91 -8.50
CA ILE A 102 18.35 -15.28 -8.20
C ILE A 102 19.87 -15.34 -8.09
N TYR A 103 20.34 -15.92 -6.99
CA TYR A 103 21.77 -16.03 -6.67
C TYR A 103 22.37 -17.36 -7.10
N TYR A 104 21.67 -18.43 -6.73
CA TYR A 104 22.07 -19.78 -7.08
C TYR A 104 20.95 -20.51 -7.80
N TYR A 105 21.29 -21.31 -8.80
CA TYR A 105 20.35 -22.22 -9.45
C TYR A 105 20.93 -23.62 -9.43
N LYS A 106 20.29 -24.52 -8.67
CA LYS A 106 20.68 -25.93 -8.52
C LYS A 106 22.16 -26.14 -8.15
N GLY A 107 22.71 -25.24 -7.33
CA GLY A 107 24.08 -25.30 -6.84
C GLY A 107 25.08 -24.38 -7.56
N ASP A 108 24.75 -23.90 -8.76
CA ASP A 108 25.62 -22.99 -9.51
C ASP A 108 25.42 -21.54 -9.07
N ASP A 109 26.50 -20.81 -8.76
CA ASP A 109 26.49 -19.36 -8.55
C ASP A 109 26.28 -18.66 -9.90
N ILE A 110 25.07 -18.14 -10.11
CA ILE A 110 24.70 -17.49 -11.36
C ILE A 110 24.70 -15.97 -11.26
N HIS A 111 24.58 -15.41 -10.06
CA HIS A 111 24.51 -13.96 -9.89
C HIS A 111 25.80 -13.27 -10.31
N ASN A 112 26.95 -13.87 -9.99
CA ASN A 112 28.24 -13.27 -10.34
C ASN A 112 28.63 -13.48 -11.82
N ASN A 113 28.03 -14.48 -12.47
CA ASN A 113 28.43 -14.93 -13.81
C ASN A 113 27.50 -14.48 -14.94
N LEU A 114 26.24 -14.13 -14.61
CA LEU A 114 25.23 -13.79 -15.61
C LEU A 114 24.75 -12.34 -15.47
N VAL A 115 24.33 -11.75 -16.59
CA VAL A 115 23.63 -10.47 -16.58
C VAL A 115 22.18 -10.65 -16.13
N TYR A 116 21.51 -9.56 -15.78
CA TYR A 116 20.18 -9.63 -15.19
C TYR A 116 19.13 -10.29 -16.10
N ILE A 117 19.20 -10.05 -17.42
CA ILE A 117 18.25 -10.66 -18.37
C ILE A 117 18.32 -12.20 -18.37
N ASP A 118 19.51 -12.79 -18.26
CA ASP A 118 19.67 -14.24 -18.21
C ASP A 118 19.08 -14.81 -16.90
N ARG A 119 19.26 -14.09 -15.80
CA ARG A 119 18.67 -14.46 -14.50
C ARG A 119 17.15 -14.37 -14.51
N LEU A 120 16.58 -13.38 -15.19
CA LEU A 120 15.14 -13.30 -15.44
C LEU A 120 14.65 -14.48 -16.29
N GLN A 121 15.40 -14.92 -17.29
CA GLN A 121 15.05 -16.12 -18.08
C GLN A 121 15.06 -17.39 -17.22
N ILE A 122 16.00 -17.51 -16.28
CA ILE A 122 16.02 -18.62 -15.31
C ILE A 122 14.80 -18.56 -14.39
N LEU A 123 14.45 -17.38 -13.85
CA LEU A 123 13.23 -17.22 -13.05
C LEU A 123 11.97 -17.57 -13.85
N LYS A 124 11.89 -17.14 -15.12
CA LYS A 124 10.80 -17.53 -16.02
C LYS A 124 10.71 -19.05 -16.18
N LYS A 125 11.84 -19.72 -16.46
CA LYS A 125 11.89 -21.19 -16.55
C LYS A 125 11.40 -21.87 -15.27
N ILE A 126 11.83 -21.38 -14.12
CA ILE A 126 11.40 -21.90 -12.81
C ILE A 126 9.88 -21.78 -12.68
N PHE A 127 9.31 -20.63 -13.02
CA PHE A 127 7.87 -20.40 -12.87
C PHE A 127 7.01 -21.13 -13.91
N ASP A 128 7.53 -21.33 -15.12
CA ASP A 128 6.81 -22.05 -16.18
C ASP A 128 6.76 -23.56 -15.91
N SER A 129 7.78 -24.14 -15.26
CA SER A 129 7.95 -25.60 -15.25
C SER A 129 8.37 -26.23 -13.92
N GLU A 130 9.02 -25.51 -13.01
CA GLU A 130 9.66 -26.10 -11.82
C GLU A 130 8.99 -25.71 -10.51
N LEU A 131 8.17 -24.65 -10.47
CA LEU A 131 7.48 -24.16 -9.28
C LEU A 131 6.05 -23.77 -9.65
N LYS A 132 5.04 -24.25 -8.92
CA LYS A 132 3.64 -23.85 -9.14
C LYS A 132 3.29 -22.62 -8.29
N GLN A 133 2.66 -21.62 -8.89
CA GLN A 133 2.23 -20.39 -8.20
C GLN A 133 0.80 -20.52 -7.62
N VAL A 134 0.58 -21.53 -6.77
CA VAL A 134 -0.75 -21.82 -6.21
C VAL A 134 -0.65 -21.99 -4.69
N ALA A 135 -1.59 -21.39 -3.95
CA ALA A 135 -1.74 -21.64 -2.52
C ALA A 135 -2.73 -22.78 -2.29
N TYR A 136 -2.29 -23.86 -1.64
CA TYR A 136 -3.15 -24.98 -1.25
C TYR A 136 -3.63 -24.87 0.19
N THR A 137 -2.90 -24.12 1.02
CA THR A 137 -3.21 -23.90 2.44
C THR A 137 -2.93 -22.45 2.82
N ASN A 138 -3.45 -22.01 3.97
CA ASN A 138 -3.15 -20.68 4.52
C ASN A 138 -1.65 -20.47 4.86
N ASN A 139 -0.88 -21.56 4.97
CA ASN A 139 0.56 -21.54 5.23
C ASN A 139 1.39 -21.63 3.93
N SER A 140 0.74 -21.77 2.77
CA SER A 140 1.41 -21.76 1.48
C SER A 140 1.86 -20.35 1.12
N THR A 141 2.97 -20.24 0.41
CA THR A 141 3.44 -18.97 -0.16
C THR A 141 3.32 -19.02 -1.67
N ILE A 142 2.75 -17.98 -2.28
CA ILE A 142 2.69 -17.86 -3.74
C ILE A 142 3.92 -17.08 -4.21
N PHE A 143 4.70 -17.68 -5.11
CA PHE A 143 5.83 -17.01 -5.75
C PHE A 143 5.38 -16.28 -7.01
N GLY A 144 6.02 -15.17 -7.32
CA GLY A 144 5.81 -14.44 -8.57
C GLY A 144 6.93 -13.43 -8.81
N LEU A 145 6.91 -12.81 -9.99
CA LEU A 145 7.78 -11.67 -10.29
C LEU A 145 7.12 -10.37 -9.81
N PRO A 146 7.92 -9.36 -9.42
CA PRO A 146 7.42 -7.99 -9.30
C PRO A 146 6.89 -7.51 -10.66
N TYR A 147 6.08 -6.45 -10.64
CA TYR A 147 5.73 -5.78 -11.88
C TYR A 147 6.98 -5.09 -12.48
N ILE A 148 7.33 -5.44 -13.72
CA ILE A 148 8.48 -4.92 -14.44
C ILE A 148 7.98 -4.19 -15.69
N CYS A 149 8.48 -2.99 -15.94
CA CYS A 149 8.16 -2.22 -17.14
C CYS A 149 9.35 -1.41 -17.64
N GLU A 150 9.30 -1.01 -18.90
CA GLU A 150 10.37 -0.27 -19.59
C GLU A 150 10.25 1.26 -19.45
N THR A 151 9.12 1.76 -18.92
CA THR A 151 8.92 3.21 -18.76
C THR A 151 8.55 3.60 -17.34
N LEU A 152 9.18 4.65 -16.85
CA LEU A 152 8.89 5.19 -15.52
C LEU A 152 7.45 5.72 -15.40
N LYS A 153 6.88 6.21 -16.50
CA LYS A 153 5.47 6.64 -16.54
C LYS A 153 4.52 5.47 -16.29
N ASP A 154 4.77 4.32 -16.92
CA ASP A 154 3.96 3.12 -16.69
C ASP A 154 4.09 2.65 -15.23
N ALA A 155 5.33 2.57 -14.72
CA ALA A 155 5.60 2.23 -13.32
C ALA A 155 4.74 3.06 -12.34
N PHE A 156 4.76 4.40 -12.47
CA PHE A 156 3.96 5.27 -11.59
C PHE A 156 2.46 5.13 -11.78
N SER A 157 1.99 4.86 -13.00
CA SER A 157 0.56 4.63 -13.26
C SER A 157 0.08 3.35 -12.57
N LYS A 158 0.90 2.29 -12.59
CA LYS A 158 0.58 0.97 -12.05
C LYS A 158 0.66 0.91 -10.54
N ILE A 159 1.51 1.71 -9.89
CA ILE A 159 1.57 1.80 -8.42
C ILE A 159 0.20 2.03 -7.77
N ARG A 160 -0.68 2.80 -8.42
CA ARG A 160 -2.02 3.11 -7.90
C ARG A 160 -3.07 2.03 -8.19
N LEU A 161 -2.79 1.14 -9.13
CA LEU A 161 -3.71 0.11 -9.62
C LEU A 161 -3.46 -1.25 -8.96
N LEU A 162 -2.25 -1.48 -8.44
CA LEU A 162 -1.92 -2.71 -7.75
C LEU A 162 -2.61 -2.79 -6.39
N GLU A 163 -3.14 -3.97 -6.06
CA GLU A 163 -3.91 -4.21 -4.84
C GLU A 163 -3.03 -4.30 -3.58
N TYR A 164 -1.71 -4.40 -3.76
CA TYR A 164 -0.72 -4.44 -2.69
C TYR A 164 0.14 -3.17 -2.65
N ASN A 165 0.62 -2.84 -1.45
CA ASN A 165 1.44 -1.65 -1.24
C ASN A 165 2.80 -1.79 -1.92
N ILE A 166 3.23 -0.77 -2.66
CA ILE A 166 4.54 -0.68 -3.28
C ILE A 166 5.47 0.18 -2.44
N ARG A 167 6.63 -0.36 -2.04
CA ARG A 167 7.70 0.33 -1.30
C ARG A 167 8.40 1.36 -2.18
N GLY A 168 8.64 1.03 -3.44
CA GLY A 168 9.39 1.88 -4.34
C GLY A 168 9.55 1.29 -5.74
N VAL A 169 10.22 2.06 -6.59
CA VAL A 169 10.59 1.67 -7.95
C VAL A 169 12.10 1.45 -7.96
N LEU A 170 12.52 0.23 -8.26
CA LEU A 170 13.92 -0.13 -8.44
C LEU A 170 14.33 0.10 -9.90
N PHE A 171 15.47 0.76 -10.09
CA PHE A 171 16.03 1.15 -11.38
C PHE A 171 17.18 0.19 -11.72
N ARG A 172 17.06 -0.52 -12.84
CA ARG A 172 18.02 -1.58 -13.23
C ARG A 172 18.23 -1.61 -14.75
N ASP A 173 19.42 -2.01 -15.20
CA ASP A 173 19.74 -2.22 -16.61
C ASP A 173 19.64 -3.71 -16.98
N PHE A 174 19.34 -4.03 -18.24
CA PHE A 174 19.25 -5.44 -18.70
C PHE A 174 20.60 -6.17 -18.66
N ASN A 175 21.64 -5.46 -19.12
CA ASN A 175 22.95 -6.02 -19.43
C ASN A 175 24.00 -5.77 -18.35
N LYS A 176 23.58 -5.28 -17.19
CA LYS A 176 24.47 -5.07 -16.04
C LYS A 176 23.97 -5.87 -14.86
N ASN A 177 24.92 -6.32 -14.05
CA ASN A 177 24.62 -6.97 -12.78
C ASN A 177 24.26 -5.97 -11.67
N THR A 178 24.53 -4.68 -11.90
CA THR A 178 24.36 -3.63 -10.90
C THR A 178 22.99 -2.95 -11.00
N GLU A 179 22.36 -2.75 -9.86
CA GLU A 179 21.21 -1.86 -9.72
C GLU A 179 21.67 -0.39 -9.62
N HIS A 180 20.88 0.53 -10.16
CA HIS A 180 21.13 1.98 -9.98
C HIS A 180 20.67 2.47 -8.62
N GLY A 181 19.58 1.88 -8.11
CA GLY A 181 19.03 2.17 -6.79
C GLY A 181 17.50 2.19 -6.74
N LEU A 182 16.98 2.38 -5.53
CA LEU A 182 15.55 2.34 -5.22
C LEU A 182 15.01 3.76 -5.02
N LEU A 183 14.04 4.17 -5.85
CA LEU A 183 13.24 5.36 -5.60
C LEU A 183 12.08 4.99 -4.68
N LEU A 184 12.14 5.45 -3.43
CA LEU A 184 11.07 5.17 -2.47
C LEU A 184 9.75 5.79 -2.95
N ASN A 185 8.71 4.96 -2.95
CA ASN A 185 7.34 5.40 -3.09
C ASN A 185 6.93 5.99 -1.75
N LYS A 186 7.29 7.27 -1.55
CA LYS A 186 6.66 8.08 -0.51
C LYS A 186 5.22 8.26 -0.95
N GLN A 187 4.38 7.26 -0.67
CA GLN A 187 2.95 7.52 -0.56
C GLN A 187 2.82 8.52 0.59
N GLU A 188 2.88 9.82 0.27
CA GLU A 188 2.33 10.83 1.15
C GLU A 188 0.84 10.54 1.18
N LYS A 189 0.43 9.65 2.08
CA LYS A 189 -0.97 9.60 2.47
C LYS A 189 -1.29 11.02 2.91
N PRO A 190 -2.25 11.69 2.25
CA PRO A 190 -2.60 13.03 2.64
C PRO A 190 -2.94 13.00 4.14
N PRO A 191 -2.50 13.98 4.93
CA PRO A 191 -2.73 13.99 6.36
C PRO A 191 -4.21 13.73 6.66
N GLU A 192 -4.48 12.83 7.60
CA GLU A 192 -5.82 12.47 8.02
C GLU A 192 -6.06 12.94 9.45
N CYS A 193 -7.25 13.48 9.72
CA CYS A 193 -7.65 13.95 11.05
C CYS A 193 -9.16 13.80 11.21
N ILE A 194 -9.60 13.53 12.43
CA ILE A 194 -11.03 13.46 12.77
C ILE A 194 -11.48 14.81 13.27
N PHE A 195 -12.57 15.31 12.69
CA PHE A 195 -13.22 16.54 13.11
C PHE A 195 -14.64 16.26 13.57
N LYS A 196 -15.08 17.09 14.52
CA LYS A 196 -16.50 17.25 14.81
C LYS A 196 -17.07 18.25 13.82
N ILE A 197 -18.11 17.90 13.09
CA ILE A 197 -18.68 18.72 12.02
C ILE A 197 -20.09 19.16 12.38
N LYS A 198 -20.40 20.42 12.08
CA LYS A 198 -21.76 20.98 12.07
C LYS A 198 -22.02 21.66 10.74
N ALA A 199 -23.24 21.55 10.23
CA ALA A 199 -23.66 22.33 9.06
C ALA A 199 -23.92 23.78 9.44
N ASP A 200 -23.66 24.68 8.50
CA ASP A 200 -24.12 26.06 8.52
C ASP A 200 -25.52 26.18 7.90
N ILE A 201 -26.14 27.35 7.89
CA ILE A 201 -27.37 27.60 7.13
C ILE A 201 -27.05 27.58 5.64
N GLN A 202 -25.92 28.18 5.23
CA GLN A 202 -25.49 28.26 3.83
C GLN A 202 -25.13 26.89 3.25
N LEU A 203 -25.61 26.61 2.03
CA LEU A 203 -25.37 25.35 1.32
C LEU A 203 -23.86 25.07 1.15
N ASP A 204 -23.50 23.79 1.28
CA ASP A 204 -22.12 23.30 1.20
C ASP A 204 -21.11 23.91 2.20
N ILE A 205 -21.59 24.65 3.21
CA ILE A 205 -20.74 25.18 4.28
C ILE A 205 -20.88 24.30 5.52
N TYR A 206 -19.74 23.77 5.97
CA TYR A 206 -19.64 22.89 7.13
C TYR A 206 -18.47 23.32 8.02
N ASN A 207 -18.76 23.52 9.29
CA ASN A 207 -17.82 24.01 10.30
C ASN A 207 -17.09 22.83 10.95
N LEU A 208 -15.76 22.85 10.92
CA LEU A 208 -14.90 21.85 11.56
C LEU A 208 -14.53 22.30 12.98
N TYR A 209 -14.67 21.40 13.94
CA TYR A 209 -14.31 21.62 15.34
C TYR A 209 -13.30 20.55 15.80
N CYS A 210 -12.38 20.96 16.67
CA CYS A 210 -11.27 20.14 17.17
C CYS A 210 -11.31 20.02 18.71
N LYS A 211 -10.38 19.25 19.28
CA LYS A 211 -10.27 19.09 20.74
C LYS A 211 -9.57 20.30 21.33
N ASP A 212 -10.36 21.24 21.85
CA ASP A 212 -9.86 22.29 22.75
C ASP A 212 -10.80 22.44 23.94
N TYR A 213 -10.36 23.13 25.00
CA TYR A 213 -11.09 23.30 26.27
C TYR A 213 -12.52 23.85 26.08
N LYS A 214 -12.84 24.45 24.92
CA LYS A 214 -14.16 25.00 24.57
C LYS A 214 -14.82 24.39 23.31
N ASN A 215 -14.31 23.28 22.73
CA ASN A 215 -14.71 22.80 21.40
C ASN A 215 -14.58 23.90 20.33
N ASP A 216 -13.38 24.45 20.18
CA ASP A 216 -13.19 25.60 19.31
C ASP A 216 -13.33 25.25 17.82
N PHE A 217 -13.96 26.19 17.11
CA PHE A 217 -13.95 26.25 15.66
C PHE A 217 -12.50 26.19 15.15
N TYR A 218 -12.28 25.35 14.15
CA TYR A 218 -11.00 25.17 13.47
C TYR A 218 -10.98 25.90 12.13
N ASP A 219 -11.81 25.44 11.19
CA ASP A 219 -11.90 25.98 9.82
C ASP A 219 -13.19 25.45 9.13
N LEU A 220 -13.44 25.88 7.90
CA LEU A 220 -14.48 25.37 7.02
C LEU A 220 -14.01 24.13 6.26
N ALA A 221 -14.88 23.13 6.16
CA ALA A 221 -14.64 21.95 5.35
C ALA A 221 -14.53 22.31 3.86
N CYS A 222 -13.66 21.60 3.15
CA CYS A 222 -13.55 21.69 1.70
C CYS A 222 -14.49 20.67 1.06
N ILE A 223 -15.44 21.16 0.25
CA ILE A 223 -16.35 20.36 -0.57
C ILE A 223 -15.99 20.61 -2.04
N PRO A 224 -14.96 19.92 -2.58
CA PRO A 224 -14.45 20.24 -3.92
C PRO A 224 -15.23 19.54 -5.05
N ASP A 225 -16.08 18.57 -4.72
CA ASP A 225 -16.78 17.73 -5.69
C ASP A 225 -18.20 17.41 -5.25
N TYR A 226 -19.06 17.15 -6.25
CA TYR A 226 -20.47 16.84 -6.09
C TYR A 226 -20.70 15.63 -5.17
N LYS A 227 -19.86 14.58 -5.29
CA LYS A 227 -19.99 13.38 -4.44
C LYS A 227 -19.87 13.72 -2.95
N THR A 228 -18.96 14.63 -2.61
CA THR A 228 -18.77 15.08 -1.22
C THR A 228 -19.92 15.98 -0.78
N SER A 229 -20.43 16.84 -1.67
CA SER A 229 -21.64 17.65 -1.40
C SER A 229 -22.83 16.75 -1.08
N VAL A 230 -23.13 15.75 -1.92
CA VAL A 230 -24.22 14.78 -1.69
C VAL A 230 -24.03 14.03 -0.37
N LEU A 231 -22.82 13.55 -0.07
CA LEU A 231 -22.52 12.88 1.20
C LEU A 231 -22.87 13.77 2.39
N MET A 232 -22.41 15.02 2.38
CA MET A 232 -22.59 15.94 3.50
C MET A 232 -24.05 16.42 3.61
N ASN A 233 -24.70 16.66 2.48
CA ASN A 233 -26.10 17.01 2.43
C ASN A 233 -26.96 15.88 3.01
N ASN A 234 -26.75 14.63 2.60
CA ASN A 234 -27.47 13.48 3.19
C ASN A 234 -27.25 13.34 4.70
N LEU A 235 -26.12 13.82 5.23
CA LEU A 235 -25.85 13.81 6.67
C LEU A 235 -26.57 14.92 7.43
N PHE A 236 -26.69 16.13 6.88
CA PHE A 236 -27.14 17.31 7.63
C PHE A 236 -28.41 17.99 7.10
N ARG A 237 -28.81 17.69 5.87
CA ARG A 237 -29.84 18.41 5.12
C ARG A 237 -30.81 17.44 4.44
N THR A 238 -31.99 17.96 4.10
CA THR A 238 -32.96 17.30 3.24
C THR A 238 -33.07 18.13 1.97
N ILE A 239 -32.38 17.70 0.90
CA ILE A 239 -32.35 18.38 -0.40
C ILE A 239 -32.95 17.41 -1.42
N LYS A 240 -34.12 17.73 -1.98
CA LYS A 240 -34.88 16.85 -2.88
C LYS A 240 -34.10 16.57 -4.17
N GLU A 241 -33.38 17.56 -4.66
CA GLU A 241 -32.56 17.56 -5.87
C GLU A 241 -31.40 16.55 -5.81
N ASN A 242 -30.91 16.23 -4.60
CA ASN A 242 -29.88 15.20 -4.42
C ASN A 242 -30.45 13.78 -4.57
N ILE A 243 -31.78 13.62 -4.47
CA ILE A 243 -32.49 12.35 -4.63
C ILE A 243 -32.92 12.20 -6.09
N ASN A 244 -33.61 13.21 -6.63
CA ASN A 244 -33.98 13.29 -8.03
C ASN A 244 -34.22 14.75 -8.43
N LEU A 245 -33.67 15.16 -9.58
CA LEU A 245 -33.79 16.52 -10.10
C LEU A 245 -35.24 16.90 -10.45
N ASP A 246 -36.02 15.92 -10.92
CA ASP A 246 -37.41 16.11 -11.38
C ASP A 246 -38.37 16.47 -10.24
N LEU A 247 -37.98 16.22 -8.98
CA LEU A 247 -38.77 16.57 -7.79
C LEU A 247 -38.94 18.09 -7.59
N LEU A 248 -38.23 18.91 -8.36
CA LEU A 248 -38.42 20.36 -8.40
C LEU A 248 -39.73 20.78 -9.08
N GLU A 249 -40.29 19.93 -9.95
CA GLU A 249 -41.52 20.23 -10.70
C GLU A 249 -42.79 19.77 -9.96
N GLU A 250 -42.63 18.99 -8.89
CA GLU A 250 -43.73 18.53 -8.04
C GLU A 250 -44.14 19.62 -7.05
N SER A 251 -45.46 19.81 -6.87
CA SER A 251 -45.98 20.76 -5.88
C SER A 251 -45.58 20.32 -4.47
N ASP A 252 -45.03 21.24 -3.68
CA ASP A 252 -44.71 20.99 -2.28
C ASP A 252 -45.97 20.70 -1.45
N GLU A 253 -45.83 19.87 -0.41
CA GLU A 253 -46.88 19.64 0.58
C GLU A 253 -47.15 20.91 1.40
N GLU A 254 -48.40 21.11 1.85
CA GLU A 254 -48.82 22.33 2.57
C GLU A 254 -47.93 22.65 3.79
N GLU A 255 -47.50 21.64 4.55
CA GLU A 255 -46.62 21.84 5.72
C GLU A 255 -45.25 22.45 5.36
N VAL A 256 -44.72 22.16 4.17
CA VAL A 256 -43.44 22.72 3.70
C VAL A 256 -43.60 24.19 3.29
N PHE A 257 -44.79 24.54 2.80
CA PHE A 257 -45.16 25.90 2.43
C PHE A 257 -45.37 26.80 3.65
N GLU A 258 -45.98 26.27 4.71
CA GLU A 258 -46.22 27.00 5.96
C GLU A 258 -44.94 27.26 6.77
N ASN A 259 -43.93 26.41 6.65
CA ASN A 259 -42.66 26.58 7.36
C ASN A 259 -41.76 27.64 6.69
N ILE A 260 -41.75 28.85 7.27
CA ILE A 260 -40.92 29.99 6.83
C ILE A 260 -39.51 30.02 7.45
N SER A 261 -39.13 29.02 8.25
CA SER A 261 -37.83 29.04 8.92
C SER A 261 -36.68 28.89 7.92
N GLU A 262 -35.63 29.68 8.08
CA GLU A 262 -34.44 29.63 7.22
C GLU A 262 -33.67 28.31 7.34
N ASP A 263 -33.85 27.57 8.44
CA ASP A 263 -33.20 26.28 8.71
C ASP A 263 -34.09 25.07 8.39
N LYS A 264 -35.26 25.25 7.76
CA LYS A 264 -36.23 24.16 7.52
C LYS A 264 -35.66 22.91 6.83
N TYR A 265 -34.62 23.08 6.01
CA TYR A 265 -33.95 21.99 5.28
C TYR A 265 -32.60 21.57 5.86
N VAL A 266 -32.22 22.06 7.05
CA VAL A 266 -30.91 21.78 7.67
C VAL A 266 -31.01 21.57 9.17
N ASN A 267 -30.38 20.49 9.66
CA ASN A 267 -30.32 20.23 11.09
C ASN A 267 -29.05 20.86 11.71
N LEU A 268 -29.18 22.12 12.16
CA LEU A 268 -28.08 22.87 12.78
C LEU A 268 -27.62 22.31 14.15
N LYS A 269 -28.47 21.51 14.82
CA LYS A 269 -28.15 20.89 16.11
C LYS A 269 -27.38 19.57 15.95
N LYS A 270 -27.44 18.95 14.76
CA LYS A 270 -26.78 17.68 14.48
C LYS A 270 -25.27 17.84 14.49
N ILE A 271 -24.61 16.87 15.11
CA ILE A 271 -23.16 16.80 15.21
C ILE A 271 -22.73 15.44 14.68
N VAL A 272 -21.80 15.43 13.74
CA VAL A 272 -21.22 14.20 13.18
C VAL A 272 -19.71 14.24 13.34
N TYR A 273 -19.12 13.09 13.65
CA TYR A 273 -17.67 12.92 13.67
C TYR A 273 -17.26 12.35 12.33
N MET A 274 -16.32 13.01 11.67
CA MET A 274 -15.86 12.56 10.36
C MET A 274 -14.35 12.53 10.28
N LYS A 275 -13.85 11.49 9.62
CA LYS A 275 -12.50 11.42 9.13
C LYS A 275 -12.37 12.36 7.93
N CYS A 276 -11.45 13.30 8.04
CA CYS A 276 -11.13 14.26 6.99
C CYS A 276 -9.71 14.06 6.48
N VAL A 277 -9.49 14.42 5.22
CA VAL A 277 -8.22 14.33 4.52
C VAL A 277 -7.78 15.73 4.09
N TYR A 278 -6.52 16.08 4.32
CA TYR A 278 -5.99 17.39 3.98
C TYR A 278 -5.62 17.50 2.50
N ILE A 279 -6.24 18.47 1.80
CA ILE A 279 -5.94 18.76 0.40
C ILE A 279 -4.91 19.89 0.33
N LYS A 280 -3.64 19.55 0.12
CA LYS A 280 -2.53 20.51 0.02
C LYS A 280 -2.77 21.62 -1.01
N LYS A 281 -3.43 21.31 -2.14
CA LYS A 281 -3.77 22.28 -3.21
C LYS A 281 -4.63 23.44 -2.69
N PHE A 282 -5.61 23.14 -1.85
CA PHE A 282 -6.56 24.13 -1.31
C PHE A 282 -6.20 24.58 0.10
N LYS A 283 -5.24 23.92 0.75
CA LYS A 283 -4.88 24.09 2.17
C LYS A 283 -6.10 23.94 3.09
N LYS A 284 -6.97 22.97 2.79
CA LYS A 284 -8.21 22.72 3.53
C LYS A 284 -8.47 21.22 3.73
N TRP A 285 -9.31 20.91 4.70
CA TRP A 285 -9.69 19.55 5.07
C TRP A 285 -10.98 19.12 4.38
N LYS A 286 -10.96 17.98 3.69
CA LYS A 286 -12.12 17.38 3.01
C LYS A 286 -12.71 16.23 3.84
N PRO A 287 -14.02 16.22 4.14
CA PRO A 287 -14.68 15.08 4.78
C PRO A 287 -14.69 13.85 3.85
N VAL A 288 -14.44 12.66 4.42
CA VAL A 288 -14.38 11.40 3.65
C VAL A 288 -15.31 10.34 4.21
N GLU A 289 -15.30 10.13 5.52
CA GLU A 289 -16.02 9.01 6.14
C GLU A 289 -16.56 9.39 7.52
N GLN A 290 -17.76 8.93 7.85
CA GLN A 290 -18.34 9.08 9.18
C GLN A 290 -17.76 8.05 10.16
N VAL A 291 -17.32 8.52 11.32
CA VAL A 291 -16.76 7.66 12.38
C VAL A 291 -17.68 7.61 13.60
N LYS A 292 -17.56 6.54 14.40
CA LYS A 292 -18.34 6.38 15.63
C LYS A 292 -17.85 7.32 16.73
N PHE A 293 -18.77 7.68 17.64
CA PHE A 293 -18.45 8.45 18.84
C PHE A 293 -17.45 7.68 19.71
N GLY A 294 -16.31 8.30 20.05
CA GLY A 294 -15.25 7.69 20.87
C GLY A 294 -13.84 7.79 20.27
N GLU A 295 -13.71 8.13 18.99
CA GLU A 295 -12.39 8.33 18.39
C GLU A 295 -11.71 9.64 18.84
N LYS A 296 -10.39 9.58 19.00
CA LYS A 296 -9.60 10.67 19.59
C LYS A 296 -9.53 11.87 18.65
N LEU A 297 -10.19 12.96 19.03
CA LEU A 297 -10.00 14.28 18.41
C LEU A 297 -8.61 14.84 18.76
N LEU A 298 -7.98 15.49 17.79
CA LEU A 298 -6.69 16.17 17.94
C LEU A 298 -6.87 17.64 18.34
N THR A 299 -5.83 18.20 18.95
CA THR A 299 -5.72 19.63 19.29
C THR A 299 -5.32 20.47 18.07
N LYS A 300 -5.61 21.77 18.09
CA LYS A 300 -5.21 22.69 17.00
C LYS A 300 -3.72 22.61 16.65
N LYS A 301 -2.85 22.49 17.68
CA LYS A 301 -1.40 22.38 17.49
C LYS A 301 -1.00 21.10 16.77
N GLU A 302 -1.61 19.97 17.14
CA GLU A 302 -1.36 18.67 16.48
C GLU A 302 -1.81 18.70 15.02
N ILE A 303 -2.97 19.31 14.74
CA ILE A 303 -3.50 19.44 13.36
C ILE A 303 -2.57 20.32 12.52
N PHE A 304 -2.11 21.44 13.05
CA PHE A 304 -1.17 22.32 12.34
C PHE A 304 0.17 21.65 12.00
N ILE A 305 0.65 20.74 12.87
CA ILE A 305 1.83 19.93 12.58
C ILE A 305 1.55 18.94 11.44
N LEU A 306 0.34 18.37 11.38
CA LEU A 306 -0.08 17.46 10.31
C LEU A 306 -0.16 18.18 8.95
N GLU A 307 -0.64 19.42 8.90
CA GLU A 307 -0.73 20.22 7.68
C GLU A 307 0.63 20.57 7.06
N LYS A 308 1.68 20.62 7.90
CA LYS A 308 3.06 20.93 7.50
C LYS A 308 3.88 19.72 7.04
N ARG A 309 3.34 18.50 7.15
CA ARG A 309 3.97 17.26 6.64
C ARG A 309 3.76 17.10 5.13
#